data_AF-A0AAE3R1H8-F1
#
_entry.id   AF-A0AAE3R1H8-F1
#
_cell.length_a   1.000
_cell.length_b   1.000
_cell.length_c   1.000
_cell.angle_alpha   90.00
_cell.angle_beta   90.00
_cell.angle_gamma   90.00
#
_symmetry.space_group_name_H-M   'P 1'
#
loop_
_entity.id
_entity.type
_entity.pdbx_description
1 polymer ?
#
loop_
_entity_poly.entity_id
_entity_poly.type
_entity_poly.pdbx_seq_one_letter_code
_entity_poly.pdbx_strand_id
1 'polypeptide(L)'
;MIHFEGDTIYQNNGKTKKSWAVSAFLETYNVLGEEPLETQNKLFKEIIPIAEEYYDTLSETARIRYDFWKQIELNRITPQTFTYTTQVATTIKQWELTISPEGLYYRDISGSYKQPNQLLPQLISDFWFYGPLWPIPDLYTRKLLVATIRNAFMQVGSIASYKHFQLFEYPVIANTKQWTSGDYHASSFVIVRDYGIEYGDQNFHDGLLFLGFFSFEHCLNCRDLATKQLGQQAVSEINRLTQPDNKPVTNTSANIISTKPAISNERSKQLYMDNGGQIHYIYLDGFGDEYHATQADEAQWKQELIQKYTERLQEETNETLLASLLRSLAYHNVTNGEAILLNRASTESLRNRQAIFMALWKENKSENAVTILLDFLKEKNIDSYWHDYAWTSLTRMPDSQTARNWIVECLKGNNERFFQKALDVLFVWSLNGKSGLTELLASGQLSWQNKINNPEFYQTITTLQQIFTEQNNPN
;
A
#
# COMPACT_ATOMS: atom_id res chain seq x y z
N MET A 1 -5.96 -35.25 2.91
CA MET A 1 -5.92 -36.12 1.72
C MET A 1 -6.27 -35.28 0.51
N ILE A 2 -5.36 -35.19 -0.45
CA ILE A 2 -5.54 -34.40 -1.68
C ILE A 2 -5.69 -35.39 -2.83
N HIS A 3 -6.70 -35.20 -3.68
CA HIS A 3 -6.93 -36.02 -4.87
C HIS A 3 -7.46 -35.16 -6.01
N PHE A 4 -7.30 -35.68 -7.21
CA PHE A 4 -7.67 -35.02 -8.47
C PHE A 4 -8.87 -35.75 -9.08
N GLU A 5 -9.87 -35.01 -9.54
CA GLU A 5 -11.01 -35.53 -10.28
C GLU A 5 -11.29 -34.59 -11.46
N GLY A 6 -10.87 -35.01 -12.66
CA GLY A 6 -10.93 -34.17 -13.85
C GLY A 6 -10.07 -32.90 -13.71
N ASP A 7 -10.69 -31.75 -13.93
CA ASP A 7 -10.08 -30.41 -13.82
C ASP A 7 -10.14 -29.83 -12.40
N THR A 8 -10.55 -30.63 -11.41
CA THR A 8 -10.79 -30.17 -10.04
C THR A 8 -9.92 -30.91 -9.03
N ILE A 9 -9.35 -30.15 -8.11
CA ILE A 9 -8.46 -30.60 -7.04
C ILE A 9 -9.21 -30.51 -5.72
N TYR A 10 -9.27 -31.62 -4.98
CA TYR A 10 -9.98 -31.70 -3.71
C TYR A 10 -9.01 -31.94 -2.56
N GLN A 11 -9.03 -31.07 -1.55
CA GLN A 11 -8.32 -31.27 -0.28
C GLN A 11 -9.34 -31.52 0.84
N ASN A 12 -9.18 -32.65 1.53
CA ASN A 12 -9.92 -32.96 2.74
C ASN A 12 -8.96 -33.13 3.92
N ASN A 13 -8.97 -32.17 4.85
CA ASN A 13 -8.13 -32.18 6.05
C ASN A 13 -8.95 -32.49 7.32
N GLY A 14 -10.07 -33.21 7.17
CA GLY A 14 -10.91 -33.71 8.26
C GLY A 14 -11.83 -32.66 8.90
N LYS A 15 -11.42 -31.39 8.91
CA LYS A 15 -12.24 -30.25 9.40
C LYS A 15 -12.82 -29.39 8.26
N THR A 16 -12.17 -29.38 7.11
CA THR A 16 -12.52 -28.54 5.96
C THR A 16 -12.36 -29.34 4.67
N LYS A 17 -13.30 -29.13 3.74
CA LYS A 17 -13.20 -29.59 2.36
C LYS A 17 -12.99 -28.36 1.49
N LYS A 18 -11.84 -28.28 0.84
CA LYS A 18 -11.52 -27.23 -0.13
C LYS A 18 -11.45 -27.86 -1.52
N SER A 19 -11.89 -27.14 -2.53
CA SER A 19 -11.79 -27.57 -3.92
C SER A 19 -11.41 -26.39 -4.81
N TRP A 20 -10.57 -26.66 -5.81
CA TRP A 20 -10.11 -25.66 -6.77
C TRP A 20 -10.13 -26.25 -8.18
N ALA A 21 -10.55 -25.45 -9.16
CA ALA A 21 -10.23 -25.75 -10.55
C ALA A 21 -8.71 -25.65 -10.77
N VAL A 22 -8.15 -26.41 -11.71
CA VAL A 22 -6.71 -26.42 -12.03
C VAL A 22 -6.16 -25.02 -12.31
N SER A 23 -6.89 -24.20 -13.08
CA SER A 23 -6.52 -22.80 -13.35
C SER A 23 -6.39 -21.99 -12.05
N ALA A 24 -7.44 -21.98 -11.24
CA ALA A 24 -7.49 -21.29 -9.96
C ALA A 24 -6.41 -21.77 -8.99
N PHE A 25 -6.11 -23.07 -8.99
CA PHE A 25 -5.06 -23.64 -8.15
C PHE A 25 -3.67 -23.14 -8.54
N LEU A 26 -3.34 -23.14 -9.83
CA LEU A 26 -2.07 -22.59 -10.32
C LEU A 26 -1.96 -21.09 -9.97
N GLU A 27 -3.06 -20.37 -10.09
CA GLU A 27 -3.19 -18.93 -9.95
C GLU A 27 -3.14 -18.39 -8.51
N THR A 28 -3.58 -19.18 -7.54
CA THR A 28 -3.74 -18.75 -6.14
C THR A 28 -2.41 -18.69 -5.40
N TYR A 29 -2.16 -17.61 -4.66
CA TYR A 29 -0.99 -17.48 -3.78
C TYR A 29 -1.11 -18.41 -2.57
N ASN A 30 -0.03 -19.14 -2.27
CA ASN A 30 0.08 -19.96 -1.07
C ASN A 30 -1.15 -20.88 -0.85
N VAL A 31 -1.67 -21.45 -1.95
CA VAL A 31 -2.96 -22.19 -1.98
C VAL A 31 -2.96 -23.40 -1.02
N LEU A 32 -1.79 -23.96 -0.75
CA LEU A 32 -1.57 -25.08 0.17
C LEU A 32 -0.76 -24.69 1.42
N GLY A 33 -0.80 -23.42 1.87
CA GLY A 33 0.10 -22.91 2.91
C GLY A 33 0.07 -23.59 4.28
N GLU A 34 -0.89 -24.48 4.53
CA GLU A 34 -0.97 -25.32 5.73
C GLU A 34 -0.14 -26.63 5.59
N GLU A 35 0.23 -27.02 4.37
CA GLU A 35 0.94 -28.26 4.06
C GLU A 35 2.47 -28.05 4.04
N PRO A 36 3.30 -29.07 4.34
CA PRO A 36 4.75 -28.99 4.20
C PRO A 36 5.19 -28.68 2.76
N LEU A 37 6.27 -27.91 2.57
CA LEU A 37 6.75 -27.49 1.24
C LEU A 37 7.00 -28.67 0.29
N GLU A 38 7.51 -29.80 0.78
CA GLU A 38 7.70 -31.02 -0.02
C GLU A 38 6.37 -31.54 -0.59
N THR A 39 5.31 -31.51 0.22
CA THR A 39 3.96 -31.90 -0.21
C THR A 39 3.41 -30.91 -1.23
N GLN A 40 3.62 -29.60 -1.02
CA GLN A 40 3.23 -28.58 -1.98
C GLN A 40 3.95 -28.75 -3.33
N ASN A 41 5.28 -28.90 -3.33
CA ASN A 41 6.08 -29.12 -4.53
C ASN A 41 5.62 -30.35 -5.31
N LYS A 42 5.36 -31.46 -4.61
CA LYS A 42 4.87 -32.68 -5.22
C LYS A 42 3.54 -32.45 -5.93
N LEU A 43 2.59 -31.76 -5.29
CA LEU A 43 1.28 -31.49 -5.86
C LEU A 43 1.35 -30.55 -7.06
N PHE A 44 2.19 -29.52 -7.00
CA PHE A 44 2.45 -28.66 -8.15
C PHE A 44 3.18 -29.35 -9.30
N LYS A 45 3.87 -30.48 -9.07
CA LYS A 45 4.40 -31.34 -10.14
C LYS A 45 3.33 -32.28 -10.69
N GLU A 46 2.49 -32.85 -9.82
CA GLU A 46 1.39 -33.75 -10.20
C GLU A 46 0.28 -33.05 -11.00
N ILE A 47 0.09 -31.74 -10.81
CA ILE A 47 -0.89 -30.97 -11.60
C ILE A 47 -0.48 -30.78 -13.06
N ILE A 48 0.81 -30.88 -13.41
CA ILE A 48 1.30 -30.49 -14.74
C ILE A 48 0.73 -31.36 -15.87
N PRO A 49 0.71 -32.70 -15.77
CA PRO A 49 0.06 -33.53 -16.80
C PRO A 49 -1.42 -33.19 -16.97
N ILE A 50 -2.13 -32.89 -15.87
CA ILE A 50 -3.56 -32.52 -15.90
C ILE A 50 -3.72 -31.15 -16.57
N ALA A 51 -2.95 -30.16 -16.16
CA ALA A 51 -2.98 -28.81 -16.73
C ALA A 51 -2.59 -28.77 -18.22
N GLU A 52 -1.79 -29.71 -18.69
CA GLU A 52 -1.43 -29.86 -20.11
C GLU A 52 -2.66 -30.20 -20.97
N GLU A 53 -3.60 -31.01 -20.48
CA GLU A 53 -4.86 -31.34 -21.18
C GLU A 53 -5.76 -30.10 -21.37
N TYR A 54 -5.62 -29.11 -20.49
CA TYR A 54 -6.42 -27.88 -20.49
C TYR A 54 -5.63 -26.64 -20.91
N TYR A 55 -4.40 -26.79 -21.43
CA TYR A 55 -3.45 -25.69 -21.64
C TYR A 55 -4.05 -24.52 -22.45
N ASP A 56 -4.79 -24.83 -23.52
CA ASP A 56 -5.43 -23.83 -24.39
C ASP A 56 -6.54 -23.05 -23.69
N THR A 57 -7.07 -23.56 -22.59
CA THR A 57 -8.11 -22.92 -21.78
C THR A 57 -7.56 -22.22 -20.52
N LEU A 58 -6.29 -22.45 -20.19
CA LEU A 58 -5.62 -21.75 -19.09
C LEU A 58 -5.49 -20.26 -19.41
N SER A 59 -5.61 -19.43 -18.37
CA SER A 59 -5.25 -18.01 -18.46
C SER A 59 -3.76 -17.84 -18.74
N GLU A 60 -3.35 -16.66 -19.18
CA GLU A 60 -1.92 -16.33 -19.37
C GLU A 60 -1.11 -16.55 -18.07
N THR A 61 -1.67 -16.15 -16.93
CA THR A 61 -1.07 -16.36 -15.61
C THR A 61 -0.90 -17.84 -15.27
N ALA A 62 -1.96 -18.65 -15.46
CA ALA A 62 -1.89 -20.08 -15.21
C ALA A 62 -0.88 -20.77 -16.14
N ARG A 63 -0.77 -20.32 -17.40
CA ARG A 63 0.25 -20.82 -18.34
C ARG A 63 1.68 -20.51 -17.91
N ILE A 64 1.96 -19.28 -17.44
CA ILE A 64 3.29 -18.92 -16.93
C ILE A 64 3.69 -19.81 -15.74
N ARG A 65 2.75 -20.12 -14.85
CA ARG A 65 3.01 -20.97 -13.67
C ARG A 65 3.10 -22.45 -14.03
N TYR A 66 2.27 -22.90 -14.96
CA TYR A 66 2.42 -24.20 -15.59
C TYR A 66 3.83 -24.34 -16.19
N ASP A 67 4.28 -23.36 -16.98
CA ASP A 67 5.61 -23.38 -17.61
C ASP A 67 6.72 -23.37 -16.57
N PHE A 68 6.57 -22.58 -15.49
CA PHE A 68 7.51 -22.61 -14.36
C PHE A 68 7.64 -24.01 -13.77
N TRP A 69 6.54 -24.63 -13.38
CA TRP A 69 6.56 -25.94 -12.72
C TRP A 69 6.92 -27.08 -13.68
N LYS A 70 6.62 -26.94 -14.98
CA LYS A 70 7.06 -27.86 -16.02
C LYS A 70 8.58 -27.81 -16.23
N GLN A 71 9.17 -26.61 -16.16
CA GLN A 71 10.57 -26.40 -16.53
C GLN A 71 11.55 -26.42 -15.35
N ILE A 72 11.10 -26.14 -14.12
CA ILE A 72 12.00 -26.05 -12.98
C ILE A 72 12.37 -27.43 -12.43
N GLU A 73 13.65 -27.70 -12.24
CA GLU A 73 14.16 -28.91 -11.59
C GLU A 73 14.69 -28.58 -10.21
N LEU A 74 13.85 -28.78 -9.18
CA LEU A 74 14.16 -28.39 -7.81
C LEU A 74 15.44 -29.06 -7.27
N ASN A 75 15.75 -30.28 -7.71
CA ASN A 75 16.97 -31.00 -7.34
C ASN A 75 18.26 -30.34 -7.85
N ARG A 76 18.19 -29.39 -8.80
CA ARG A 76 19.34 -28.59 -9.25
C ARG A 76 19.68 -27.46 -8.29
N ILE A 77 18.82 -27.18 -7.31
CA ILE A 77 19.06 -26.18 -6.28
C ILE A 77 19.93 -26.80 -5.19
N THR A 78 21.22 -26.46 -5.19
CA THR A 78 22.10 -26.83 -4.07
C THR A 78 21.74 -26.01 -2.85
N PRO A 79 21.55 -26.63 -1.67
CA PRO A 79 21.27 -25.91 -0.44
C PRO A 79 22.33 -24.85 -0.13
N GLN A 80 21.88 -23.62 0.10
CA GLN A 80 22.74 -22.48 0.44
C GLN A 80 22.08 -21.69 1.56
N THR A 81 22.90 -21.25 2.52
CA THR A 81 22.45 -20.44 3.65
C THR A 81 23.11 -19.08 3.62
N PHE A 82 22.29 -18.05 3.71
CA PHE A 82 22.69 -16.65 3.77
C PHE A 82 22.34 -16.09 5.13
N THR A 83 23.19 -15.22 5.66
CA THR A 83 22.85 -14.41 6.83
C THR A 83 22.70 -12.97 6.39
N TYR A 84 21.66 -12.31 6.89
CA TYR A 84 21.45 -10.89 6.64
C TYR A 84 20.86 -10.21 7.85
N THR A 85 21.01 -8.89 7.87
CA THR A 85 20.55 -8.04 8.95
C THR A 85 19.43 -7.15 8.44
N THR A 86 18.38 -6.99 9.23
CA THR A 86 17.34 -5.97 9.03
C THR A 86 17.37 -5.02 10.21
N GLN A 87 17.15 -3.72 9.96
CA GLN A 87 17.04 -2.73 11.02
C GLN A 87 15.62 -2.18 11.04
N VAL A 88 14.93 -2.37 12.16
CA VAL A 88 13.61 -1.78 12.41
C VAL A 88 13.78 -0.76 13.52
N ALA A 89 13.65 0.52 13.19
CA ALA A 89 14.02 1.64 14.06
C ALA A 89 15.45 1.47 14.66
N THR A 90 15.57 1.29 15.98
CA THR A 90 16.84 1.09 16.69
C THR A 90 17.21 -0.38 16.88
N THR A 91 16.32 -1.32 16.50
CA THR A 91 16.52 -2.75 16.73
C THR A 91 17.15 -3.40 15.50
N ILE A 92 18.38 -3.87 15.66
CA ILE A 92 19.09 -4.69 14.69
C ILE A 92 18.61 -6.14 14.85
N LYS A 93 18.15 -6.74 13.76
CA LYS A 93 17.65 -8.12 13.72
C LYS A 93 18.47 -8.92 12.74
N GLN A 94 18.80 -10.15 13.12
CA GLN A 94 19.60 -11.05 12.31
C GLN A 94 18.73 -12.21 11.84
N TRP A 95 18.87 -12.53 10.56
CA TRP A 95 18.15 -13.60 9.88
C TRP A 95 19.11 -14.58 9.26
N GLU A 96 18.69 -15.83 9.25
CA GLU A 96 19.26 -16.88 8.43
C GLU A 96 18.23 -17.27 7.36
N LEU A 97 18.64 -17.29 6.10
CA LEU A 97 17.83 -17.71 4.97
C LEU A 97 18.50 -18.87 4.25
N THR A 98 17.83 -20.01 4.25
CA THR A 98 18.27 -21.18 3.49
C THR A 98 17.40 -21.35 2.25
N ILE A 99 18.01 -21.42 1.07
CA ILE A 99 17.37 -21.94 -0.14
C ILE A 99 17.76 -23.40 -0.30
N SER A 100 16.80 -24.24 -0.69
CA SER A 100 16.92 -25.70 -0.82
C SER A 100 15.97 -26.21 -1.90
N PRO A 101 16.06 -27.49 -2.33
CA PRO A 101 15.07 -28.08 -3.24
C PRO A 101 13.62 -27.97 -2.75
N GLU A 102 13.40 -28.03 -1.43
CA GLU A 102 12.08 -27.94 -0.83
C GLU A 102 11.54 -26.50 -0.88
N GLY A 103 12.40 -25.53 -0.64
CA GLY A 103 12.10 -24.12 -0.85
C GLY A 103 12.98 -23.18 -0.06
N LEU A 104 12.42 -22.04 0.33
CA LEU A 104 13.11 -21.03 1.13
C LEU A 104 12.67 -21.14 2.60
N TYR A 105 13.63 -21.08 3.52
CA TYR A 105 13.40 -21.13 4.95
C TYR A 105 14.03 -19.91 5.61
N TYR A 106 13.20 -19.09 6.24
CA TYR A 106 13.63 -17.93 7.02
C TYR A 106 13.65 -18.29 8.50
N ARG A 107 14.74 -17.96 9.19
CA ARG A 107 14.92 -18.16 10.63
C ARG A 107 15.33 -16.85 11.28
N ASP A 108 14.52 -16.40 12.24
CA ASP A 108 14.89 -15.29 13.12
C ASP A 108 15.88 -15.78 14.19
N ILE A 109 17.17 -15.55 13.95
CA ILE A 109 18.25 -15.92 14.87
C ILE A 109 18.41 -14.90 16.01
N SER A 110 17.78 -13.72 15.89
CA SER A 110 17.71 -12.72 16.96
C SER A 110 16.56 -12.93 17.95
N GLY A 111 15.57 -13.79 17.60
CA GLY A 111 14.44 -14.16 18.45
C GLY A 111 13.49 -13.02 18.83
N SER A 112 13.42 -11.98 18.01
CA SER A 112 12.74 -10.72 18.29
C SER A 112 11.34 -10.61 17.68
N TYR A 113 10.92 -11.59 16.85
CA TYR A 113 9.66 -11.53 16.10
C TYR A 113 8.59 -12.52 16.55
N LYS A 114 9.02 -13.73 16.87
CA LYS A 114 8.21 -14.85 17.40
C LYS A 114 9.09 -15.65 18.36
N GLN A 115 8.82 -16.94 18.55
CA GLN A 115 9.74 -17.80 19.29
C GLN A 115 11.12 -17.80 18.61
N PRO A 116 12.22 -17.69 19.39
CA PRO A 116 13.57 -17.78 18.84
C PRO A 116 13.74 -19.02 17.97
N ASN A 117 14.40 -18.86 16.82
CA ASN A 117 14.67 -19.94 15.85
C ASN A 117 13.44 -20.55 15.17
N GLN A 118 12.28 -19.88 15.18
CA GLN A 118 11.15 -20.33 14.38
C GLN A 118 11.51 -20.30 12.89
N LEU A 119 11.30 -21.44 12.21
CA LEU A 119 11.43 -21.57 10.77
C LEU A 119 10.13 -21.13 10.08
N LEU A 120 10.27 -20.28 9.08
CA LEU A 120 9.17 -19.74 8.28
C LEU A 120 9.39 -20.17 6.82
N PRO A 121 8.64 -21.16 6.33
CA PRO A 121 8.80 -21.69 4.98
C PRO A 121 8.15 -20.79 3.92
N GLN A 122 8.74 -20.74 2.73
CA GLN A 122 8.18 -20.14 1.53
C GLN A 122 8.46 -21.02 0.31
N LEU A 123 7.44 -21.24 -0.52
CA LEU A 123 7.56 -21.99 -1.77
C LEU A 123 8.42 -21.22 -2.80
N ILE A 124 9.19 -21.94 -3.63
CA ILE A 124 10.06 -21.29 -4.64
C ILE A 124 9.24 -20.52 -5.66
N SER A 125 8.11 -21.06 -6.13
CA SER A 125 7.23 -20.33 -7.04
C SER A 125 6.67 -19.06 -6.39
N ASP A 126 6.35 -19.10 -5.09
CA ASP A 126 5.87 -17.93 -4.37
C ASP A 126 6.97 -16.87 -4.27
N PHE A 127 8.21 -17.26 -3.95
CA PHE A 127 9.33 -16.34 -4.03
C PHE A 127 9.52 -15.80 -5.45
N TRP A 128 9.45 -16.66 -6.46
CA TRP A 128 9.74 -16.32 -7.85
C TRP A 128 8.76 -15.31 -8.42
N PHE A 129 7.47 -15.46 -8.16
CA PHE A 129 6.43 -14.58 -8.72
C PHE A 129 6.07 -13.41 -7.80
N TYR A 130 6.24 -13.54 -6.48
CA TYR A 130 5.72 -12.58 -5.51
C TYR A 130 6.82 -11.90 -4.68
N GLY A 131 8.06 -12.36 -4.78
CA GLY A 131 9.15 -11.85 -3.98
C GLY A 131 9.26 -12.52 -2.61
N PRO A 132 10.20 -12.02 -1.77
CA PRO A 132 10.55 -12.71 -0.54
C PRO A 132 9.49 -12.55 0.55
N LEU A 133 9.25 -13.63 1.31
CA LEU A 133 8.33 -13.61 2.46
C LEU A 133 8.79 -12.61 3.54
N TRP A 134 10.10 -12.48 3.71
CA TRP A 134 10.74 -11.51 4.60
C TRP A 134 11.73 -10.66 3.83
N PRO A 135 11.89 -9.36 4.16
CA PRO A 135 12.83 -8.49 3.46
C PRO A 135 14.26 -9.04 3.47
N ILE A 136 14.94 -8.92 2.34
CA ILE A 136 16.34 -9.33 2.17
C ILE A 136 17.12 -8.10 1.69
N PRO A 137 17.52 -7.18 2.60
CA PRO A 137 18.05 -5.86 2.23
C PRO A 137 19.19 -5.89 1.22
N ASP A 138 20.05 -6.89 1.36
CA ASP A 138 21.18 -7.09 0.47
C ASP A 138 20.73 -7.46 -0.95
N LEU A 139 20.96 -6.55 -1.91
CA LEU A 139 20.68 -6.78 -3.32
C LEU A 139 21.50 -7.95 -3.88
N TYR A 140 22.73 -8.14 -3.38
CA TYR A 140 23.59 -9.24 -3.84
C TYR A 140 22.97 -10.60 -3.50
N THR A 141 22.53 -10.80 -2.25
CA THR A 141 21.82 -12.01 -1.81
C THR A 141 20.58 -12.27 -2.67
N ARG A 142 19.77 -11.25 -2.98
CA ARG A 142 18.59 -11.43 -3.85
C ARG A 142 18.96 -11.80 -5.29
N LYS A 143 20.00 -11.17 -5.86
CA LYS A 143 20.54 -11.55 -7.17
C LYS A 143 21.03 -13.00 -7.17
N LEU A 144 21.68 -13.45 -6.10
CA LEU A 144 22.11 -14.83 -5.95
C LEU A 144 20.93 -15.81 -5.86
N LEU A 145 19.89 -15.48 -5.10
CA LEU A 145 18.68 -16.32 -5.00
C LEU A 145 17.98 -16.45 -6.35
N VAL A 146 17.75 -15.33 -7.05
CA VAL A 146 17.16 -15.35 -8.40
C VAL A 146 18.05 -16.13 -9.37
N ALA A 147 19.37 -15.94 -9.34
CA ALA A 147 20.28 -16.68 -10.19
C ALA A 147 20.25 -18.19 -9.88
N THR A 148 20.18 -18.56 -8.61
CA THR A 148 20.10 -19.95 -8.14
C THR A 148 18.84 -20.62 -8.67
N ILE A 149 17.69 -19.97 -8.53
CA ILE A 149 16.41 -20.49 -9.04
C ILE A 149 16.40 -20.51 -10.58
N ARG A 150 16.89 -19.46 -11.23
CA ARG A 150 16.98 -19.40 -12.70
C ARG A 150 17.81 -20.55 -13.27
N ASN A 151 18.93 -20.87 -12.64
CA ASN A 151 19.81 -21.96 -13.05
C ASN A 151 19.20 -23.35 -12.82
N ALA A 152 18.13 -23.45 -12.03
CA ALA A 152 17.38 -24.68 -11.82
C ALA A 152 16.41 -25.00 -12.98
N PHE A 153 16.16 -24.08 -13.91
CA PHE A 153 15.34 -24.36 -15.09
C PHE A 153 16.04 -25.32 -16.07
N MET A 154 15.27 -26.22 -16.68
CA MET A 154 15.72 -27.10 -17.77
C MET A 154 16.17 -26.29 -18.99
N GLN A 155 15.40 -25.25 -19.34
CA GLN A 155 15.68 -24.32 -20.42
C GLN A 155 15.93 -22.93 -19.86
N VAL A 156 17.21 -22.62 -19.65
CA VAL A 156 17.66 -21.27 -19.27
C VAL A 156 17.28 -20.33 -20.41
N GLY A 157 16.42 -19.36 -20.13
CA GLY A 157 15.94 -18.39 -21.11
C GLY A 157 14.49 -18.59 -21.57
N SER A 158 13.78 -19.60 -21.04
CA SER A 158 12.33 -19.72 -21.21
C SER A 158 11.59 -18.50 -20.65
N ILE A 159 10.39 -18.21 -21.16
CA ILE A 159 9.56 -17.08 -20.70
C ILE A 159 9.40 -17.12 -19.17
N ALA A 160 9.07 -18.29 -18.60
CA ALA A 160 8.93 -18.48 -17.17
C ALA A 160 10.23 -18.18 -16.37
N SER A 161 11.41 -18.41 -16.97
CA SER A 161 12.71 -18.12 -16.33
C SER A 161 13.09 -16.63 -16.27
N TYR A 162 12.37 -15.78 -17.02
CA TYR A 162 12.51 -14.31 -16.97
C TYR A 162 11.33 -13.60 -16.30
N LYS A 163 10.20 -14.28 -16.10
CA LYS A 163 9.00 -13.75 -15.44
C LYS A 163 9.08 -13.95 -13.92
N HIS A 164 10.04 -13.28 -13.28
CA HIS A 164 10.19 -13.23 -11.82
C HIS A 164 9.95 -11.81 -11.29
N PHE A 165 9.65 -11.67 -10.00
CA PHE A 165 9.51 -10.36 -9.34
C PHE A 165 10.76 -9.49 -9.56
N GLN A 166 10.59 -8.16 -9.65
CA GLN A 166 11.72 -7.29 -9.91
C GLN A 166 12.59 -7.13 -8.66
N LEU A 167 13.91 -7.13 -8.89
CA LEU A 167 14.87 -6.75 -7.86
C LEU A 167 14.93 -5.22 -7.76
N PHE A 168 14.77 -4.68 -6.55
CA PHE A 168 14.85 -3.25 -6.25
C PHE A 168 15.84 -2.99 -5.11
N GLU A 169 16.51 -1.85 -5.05
CA GLU A 169 17.34 -1.55 -3.86
C GLU A 169 16.45 -1.06 -2.71
N TYR A 170 16.68 -1.59 -1.51
CA TYR A 170 16.01 -1.05 -0.33
C TYR A 170 16.67 0.30 0.01
N PRO A 171 15.89 1.34 0.33
CA PRO A 171 16.45 2.65 0.63
C PRO A 171 17.39 2.60 1.84
N VAL A 172 18.52 3.30 1.77
CA VAL A 172 19.53 3.44 2.85
C VAL A 172 19.36 4.77 3.58
N ILE A 173 19.30 4.75 4.92
CA ILE A 173 19.14 5.98 5.73
C ILE A 173 20.34 6.89 5.49
N ALA A 174 20.09 8.15 5.09
CA ALA A 174 21.09 9.21 5.14
C ALA A 174 20.58 10.37 5.99
N ASN A 175 20.83 10.27 7.30
CA ASN A 175 20.35 11.20 8.32
C ASN A 175 18.82 11.33 8.41
N THR A 176 18.35 11.78 9.57
CA THR A 176 17.06 11.47 10.19
C THR A 176 15.76 11.77 9.42
N LYS A 177 15.78 12.25 8.17
CA LYS A 177 14.56 12.38 7.34
C LYS A 177 14.78 12.22 5.83
N GLN A 178 15.95 11.77 5.36
CA GLN A 178 16.20 11.67 3.92
C GLN A 178 16.89 10.34 3.56
N TRP A 179 16.34 9.66 2.56
CA TRP A 179 16.88 8.43 1.99
C TRP A 179 17.65 8.82 0.72
N THR A 180 18.91 8.39 0.54
CA THR A 180 19.75 8.86 -0.58
C THR A 180 20.16 7.81 -1.60
N SER A 181 19.85 6.53 -1.38
CA SER A 181 20.13 5.51 -2.40
C SER A 181 19.29 4.26 -2.22
N GLY A 182 18.55 3.96 -3.28
CA GLY A 182 17.61 2.87 -3.49
C GLY A 182 16.48 3.43 -4.36
N ASP A 183 16.34 2.96 -5.61
CA ASP A 183 15.44 3.45 -6.66
C ASP A 183 14.19 4.22 -6.11
N TYR A 184 14.24 5.56 -6.11
CA TYR A 184 13.61 6.45 -5.11
C TYR A 184 12.41 7.28 -5.59
N HIS A 185 11.72 6.92 -6.68
CA HIS A 185 10.71 7.82 -7.29
C HIS A 185 9.33 7.88 -6.61
N ALA A 186 9.10 7.38 -5.38
CA ALA A 186 7.79 7.60 -4.74
C ALA A 186 7.78 7.57 -3.20
N SER A 187 7.06 8.52 -2.60
CA SER A 187 6.67 8.53 -1.17
C SER A 187 5.44 7.66 -0.85
N SER A 188 4.89 6.99 -1.86
CA SER A 188 4.03 5.80 -1.80
C SER A 188 4.40 4.96 -3.02
N PHE A 189 4.99 3.78 -2.87
CA PHE A 189 5.37 2.99 -4.04
C PHE A 189 4.16 2.21 -4.55
N VAL A 190 3.81 2.38 -5.83
CA VAL A 190 3.01 1.40 -6.59
C VAL A 190 3.72 1.15 -7.90
N ILE A 191 4.27 -0.05 -8.08
CA ILE A 191 4.97 -0.42 -9.31
C ILE A 191 4.19 -1.52 -10.01
N VAL A 192 3.57 -1.17 -11.14
CA VAL A 192 2.92 -2.13 -12.05
C VAL A 192 3.92 -2.54 -13.11
N ARG A 193 4.23 -3.83 -13.18
CA ARG A 193 5.11 -4.46 -14.16
C ARG A 193 4.34 -5.55 -14.90
N ASP A 194 4.86 -6.01 -16.03
CA ASP A 194 4.32 -7.09 -16.87
C ASP A 194 4.19 -8.48 -16.17
N TYR A 195 4.39 -8.53 -14.84
CA TYR A 195 4.41 -9.69 -13.95
C TYR A 195 4.27 -9.31 -12.45
N GLY A 196 3.90 -8.06 -12.08
CA GLY A 196 3.86 -7.67 -10.65
C GLY A 196 3.13 -6.35 -10.33
N ILE A 197 2.51 -6.22 -9.15
CA ILE A 197 2.03 -4.93 -8.59
C ILE A 197 2.49 -4.76 -7.14
N GLU A 198 3.39 -3.83 -6.88
CA GLU A 198 3.79 -3.48 -5.53
C GLU A 198 2.85 -2.42 -4.92
N TYR A 199 2.57 -2.44 -3.60
CA TYR A 199 1.96 -1.29 -2.89
C TYR A 199 2.30 -1.23 -1.39
N GLY A 200 2.38 -0.02 -0.83
CA GLY A 200 2.53 0.22 0.61
C GLY A 200 2.51 1.71 0.99
N ASP A 201 2.12 2.02 2.25
CA ASP A 201 1.87 3.38 2.76
C ASP A 201 2.73 3.77 3.99
N GLN A 202 3.75 2.96 4.34
CA GLN A 202 4.66 3.23 5.46
C GLN A 202 6.11 2.90 5.10
N ASN A 203 7.04 3.68 5.68
CA ASN A 203 8.49 3.52 5.56
C ASN A 203 8.93 2.07 5.72
N PHE A 204 9.97 1.68 4.98
CA PHE A 204 10.71 0.42 5.21
C PHE A 204 11.22 0.24 6.66
N HIS A 205 11.20 1.30 7.47
CA HIS A 205 11.66 1.30 8.87
C HIS A 205 10.61 1.02 9.95
N ASP A 206 9.32 1.14 9.65
CA ASP A 206 8.28 0.92 10.65
C ASP A 206 7.67 -0.47 10.46
N GLY A 207 8.28 -1.46 11.10
CA GLY A 207 7.67 -2.76 11.34
C GLY A 207 7.33 -3.57 10.09
N LEU A 208 8.29 -4.38 9.64
CA LEU A 208 8.17 -5.42 8.61
C LEU A 208 7.14 -6.54 8.91
N LEU A 209 6.17 -6.30 9.80
CA LEU A 209 5.26 -7.31 10.37
C LEU A 209 3.97 -7.42 9.56
N PHE A 210 3.72 -6.43 8.68
CA PHE A 210 2.42 -6.25 8.04
C PHE A 210 2.48 -5.78 6.58
N LEU A 211 3.64 -5.80 5.92
CA LEU A 211 3.68 -5.56 4.47
C LEU A 211 3.32 -6.86 3.74
N GLY A 212 2.08 -6.93 3.25
CA GLY A 212 1.64 -7.96 2.31
C GLY A 212 2.14 -7.62 0.91
N PHE A 213 2.94 -8.51 0.32
CA PHE A 213 3.26 -8.45 -1.10
C PHE A 213 2.12 -9.13 -1.88
N PHE A 214 1.61 -8.48 -2.92
CA PHE A 214 0.70 -9.11 -3.86
C PHE A 214 1.40 -9.13 -5.22
N SER A 215 1.49 -10.30 -5.86
CA SER A 215 1.91 -10.32 -7.27
C SER A 215 0.77 -9.80 -8.14
N PHE A 216 1.09 -9.40 -9.37
CA PHE A 216 0.10 -9.02 -10.37
C PHE A 216 -0.93 -10.14 -10.57
N GLU A 217 -0.46 -11.37 -10.58
CA GLU A 217 -1.27 -12.57 -10.65
C GLU A 217 -2.21 -12.70 -9.43
N HIS A 218 -1.78 -12.35 -8.21
CA HIS A 218 -2.70 -12.30 -7.08
C HIS A 218 -3.83 -11.30 -7.29
N CYS A 219 -3.53 -10.15 -7.88
CA CYS A 219 -4.52 -9.11 -8.16
C CYS A 219 -5.51 -9.52 -9.25
N LEU A 220 -5.09 -10.38 -10.19
CA LEU A 220 -5.96 -10.97 -11.21
C LEU A 220 -6.92 -12.02 -10.63
N ASN A 221 -6.44 -12.85 -9.69
CA ASN A 221 -7.17 -14.02 -9.20
C ASN A 221 -8.00 -13.74 -7.95
N CYS A 222 -7.62 -12.72 -7.18
CA CYS A 222 -8.33 -12.25 -5.98
C CYS A 222 -8.87 -10.82 -6.21
N ARG A 223 -9.61 -10.60 -7.29
CA ARG A 223 -10.13 -9.28 -7.72
C ARG A 223 -10.83 -8.50 -6.61
N ASP A 224 -11.58 -9.17 -5.73
CA ASP A 224 -12.27 -8.52 -4.61
C ASP A 224 -11.31 -7.94 -3.57
N LEU A 225 -10.14 -8.56 -3.37
CA LEU A 225 -9.11 -8.09 -2.46
C LEU A 225 -8.31 -6.94 -3.10
N ALA A 226 -7.96 -7.08 -4.38
CA ALA A 226 -7.29 -6.06 -5.17
C ALA A 226 -8.14 -4.78 -5.30
N THR A 227 -9.45 -4.91 -5.55
CA THR A 227 -10.37 -3.76 -5.66
C THR A 227 -10.58 -3.05 -4.31
N LYS A 228 -10.39 -3.76 -3.19
CA LYS A 228 -10.47 -3.19 -1.83
C LYS A 228 -9.18 -2.52 -1.38
N GLN A 229 -8.03 -2.95 -1.89
CA GLN A 229 -6.71 -2.51 -1.41
C GLN A 229 -5.93 -1.65 -2.42
N LEU A 230 -6.31 -1.65 -3.70
CA LEU A 230 -5.71 -0.84 -4.76
C LEU A 230 -6.63 0.33 -5.15
N GLY A 231 -6.03 1.45 -5.55
CA GLY A 231 -6.78 2.60 -6.08
C GLY A 231 -7.42 2.33 -7.46
N GLN A 232 -8.49 3.05 -7.80
CA GLN A 232 -9.24 2.87 -9.07
C GLN A 232 -8.38 3.00 -10.33
N GLN A 233 -7.34 3.85 -10.32
CA GLN A 233 -6.40 3.96 -11.43
C GLN A 233 -5.62 2.66 -11.65
N ALA A 234 -5.13 2.02 -10.57
CA ALA A 234 -4.44 0.75 -10.67
C ALA A 234 -5.38 -0.37 -11.16
N VAL A 235 -6.61 -0.41 -10.65
CA VAL A 235 -7.65 -1.35 -11.11
C VAL A 235 -8.00 -1.14 -12.59
N SER A 236 -8.08 0.12 -13.05
CA SER A 236 -8.37 0.45 -14.45
C SER A 236 -7.23 0.05 -15.38
N GLU A 237 -5.98 0.22 -14.93
CA GLU A 237 -4.80 -0.18 -15.69
C GLU A 237 -4.69 -1.71 -15.80
N ILE A 238 -4.98 -2.46 -14.72
CA ILE A 238 -5.11 -3.93 -14.76
C ILE A 238 -6.19 -4.35 -15.78
N ASN A 239 -7.34 -3.68 -15.77
CA ASN A 239 -8.44 -3.99 -16.69
C ASN A 239 -8.10 -3.64 -18.14
N ARG A 240 -7.27 -2.62 -18.39
CA ARG A 240 -6.79 -2.24 -19.73
C ARG A 240 -5.80 -3.27 -20.28
N LEU A 241 -4.89 -3.76 -19.44
CA LEU A 241 -3.84 -4.71 -19.82
C LEU A 241 -4.36 -6.14 -20.02
N THR A 242 -5.54 -6.47 -19.50
CA THR A 242 -6.16 -7.81 -19.58
C THR A 242 -7.20 -7.97 -20.69
N GLN A 243 -7.42 -6.93 -21.53
CA GLN A 243 -8.34 -7.03 -22.66
C GLN A 243 -7.70 -7.75 -23.86
N PRO A 244 -8.41 -8.66 -24.57
CA PRO A 244 -7.82 -9.58 -25.54
C PRO A 244 -7.32 -8.96 -26.86
N ASP A 245 -7.49 -7.65 -27.10
CA ASP A 245 -7.42 -7.06 -28.45
C ASP A 245 -6.25 -6.09 -28.71
N ASN A 246 -5.20 -6.07 -27.89
CA ASN A 246 -3.99 -5.31 -28.23
C ASN A 246 -3.01 -6.15 -29.07
N LYS A 247 -3.28 -6.22 -30.38
CA LYS A 247 -2.31 -6.76 -31.37
C LYS A 247 -0.97 -6.01 -31.28
N PRO A 248 0.17 -6.73 -31.34
CA PRO A 248 1.48 -6.09 -31.38
C PRO A 248 1.66 -5.36 -32.71
N VAL A 249 2.08 -4.09 -32.64
CA VAL A 249 2.52 -3.33 -33.81
C VAL A 249 3.78 -4.00 -34.37
N THR A 250 3.67 -4.58 -35.56
CA THR A 250 4.79 -5.17 -36.30
C THR A 250 5.75 -4.07 -36.77
N ASN A 251 6.92 -3.98 -36.15
CA ASN A 251 8.05 -3.24 -36.71
C ASN A 251 8.81 -4.12 -37.69
N THR A 252 8.59 -3.86 -38.98
CA THR A 252 9.36 -4.44 -40.08
C THR A 252 10.73 -3.78 -40.13
N SER A 253 11.78 -4.58 -40.03
CA SER A 253 13.18 -4.16 -40.15
C SER A 253 13.48 -3.62 -41.56
N ALA A 254 13.90 -2.36 -41.66
CA ALA A 254 14.64 -1.85 -42.80
C ALA A 254 15.77 -0.94 -42.31
N ASN A 255 17.00 -1.36 -42.59
CA ASN A 255 18.24 -0.61 -42.36
C ASN A 255 18.16 0.79 -42.98
N ILE A 256 18.18 1.86 -42.17
CA ILE A 256 18.58 3.19 -42.62
C ILE A 256 19.46 3.86 -41.56
N ILE A 257 20.57 4.36 -42.09
CA ILE A 257 21.69 5.05 -41.47
C ILE A 257 21.23 6.17 -40.51
N SER A 258 21.94 6.26 -39.38
CA SER A 258 21.89 7.31 -38.37
C SER A 258 21.74 8.72 -38.96
N THR A 259 20.57 9.32 -38.76
CA THR A 259 20.38 10.77 -38.64
C THR A 259 19.35 11.00 -37.53
N LYS A 260 19.76 11.74 -36.48
CA LYS A 260 18.97 12.04 -35.28
C LYS A 260 17.69 12.82 -35.69
N PRO A 261 16.47 12.31 -35.46
CA PRO A 261 15.26 13.08 -35.72
C PRO A 261 15.12 14.21 -34.68
N ALA A 262 14.53 15.33 -35.08
CA ALA A 262 14.16 16.41 -34.16
C ALA A 262 13.23 15.86 -33.07
N ILE A 263 13.59 16.08 -31.81
CA ILE A 263 12.86 15.55 -30.66
C ILE A 263 11.54 16.30 -30.54
N SER A 264 10.43 15.55 -30.49
CA SER A 264 9.06 16.06 -30.51
C SER A 264 8.69 16.77 -29.19
N ASN A 265 8.11 17.97 -29.29
CA ASN A 265 7.61 18.74 -28.14
C ASN A 265 6.47 18.01 -27.38
N GLU A 266 5.82 17.03 -28.01
CA GLU A 266 4.81 16.16 -27.37
C GLU A 266 5.38 15.32 -26.23
N ARG A 267 6.62 14.83 -26.37
CA ARG A 267 7.27 14.05 -25.31
C ARG A 267 7.55 14.93 -24.09
N SER A 268 8.02 16.16 -24.31
CA SER A 268 8.23 17.13 -23.25
C SER A 268 6.91 17.56 -22.59
N LYS A 269 5.83 17.72 -23.36
CA LYS A 269 4.48 17.98 -22.81
C LYS A 269 4.00 16.85 -21.93
N GLN A 270 4.14 15.60 -22.39
CA GLN A 270 3.75 14.42 -21.62
C GLN A 270 4.52 14.35 -20.29
N LEU A 271 5.85 14.52 -20.34
CA LEU A 271 6.70 14.56 -19.14
C LEU A 271 6.31 15.69 -18.19
N TYR A 272 5.95 16.87 -18.71
CA TYR A 272 5.47 18.01 -17.92
C TYR A 272 4.15 17.69 -17.20
N MET A 273 3.18 17.10 -17.91
CA MET A 273 1.88 16.76 -17.36
C MET A 273 1.96 15.63 -16.32
N ASP A 274 2.76 14.59 -16.60
CA ASP A 274 2.95 13.45 -15.71
C ASP A 274 3.62 13.84 -14.39
N ASN A 275 4.48 14.87 -14.41
CA ASN A 275 5.15 15.42 -13.24
C ASN A 275 4.37 16.56 -12.55
N GLY A 276 3.12 16.81 -12.96
CA GLY A 276 2.31 17.88 -12.40
C GLY A 276 2.95 19.27 -12.55
N GLY A 277 3.71 19.48 -13.63
CA GLY A 277 4.39 20.74 -13.97
C GLY A 277 5.67 21.03 -13.18
N GLN A 278 6.16 20.07 -12.40
CA GLN A 278 7.38 20.21 -11.61
C GLN A 278 8.60 19.76 -12.42
N ILE A 279 9.12 20.66 -13.24
CA ILE A 279 10.18 20.41 -14.23
C ILE A 279 11.42 19.76 -13.63
N HIS A 280 11.78 20.15 -12.41
CA HIS A 280 12.97 19.59 -11.75
C HIS A 280 12.87 18.06 -11.55
N TYR A 281 11.67 17.50 -11.41
CA TYR A 281 11.51 16.04 -11.32
C TYR A 281 11.77 15.35 -12.66
N ILE A 282 11.42 15.98 -13.79
CA ILE A 282 11.71 15.43 -15.13
C ILE A 282 13.22 15.21 -15.32
N TYR A 283 14.05 16.15 -14.83
CA TYR A 283 15.50 16.03 -14.87
C TYR A 283 16.04 15.01 -13.86
N LEU A 284 15.44 14.93 -12.67
CA LEU A 284 15.81 13.94 -11.65
C LEU A 284 15.45 12.51 -12.07
N ASP A 285 14.39 12.34 -12.84
CA ASP A 285 13.90 11.07 -13.38
C ASP A 285 14.71 10.57 -14.59
N GLY A 286 15.80 11.26 -14.94
CA GLY A 286 16.69 10.87 -16.04
C GLY A 286 16.18 11.23 -17.44
N PHE A 287 15.04 11.93 -17.53
CA PHE A 287 14.44 12.37 -18.81
C PHE A 287 14.86 13.78 -19.21
N GLY A 288 15.89 14.36 -18.56
CA GLY A 288 16.39 15.70 -18.87
C GLY A 288 16.84 15.86 -20.32
N ASP A 289 17.41 14.81 -20.91
CA ASP A 289 17.84 14.78 -22.31
C ASP A 289 16.67 14.63 -23.30
N GLU A 290 15.46 14.33 -22.82
CA GLU A 290 14.21 14.25 -23.59
C GLU A 290 13.31 15.48 -23.39
N TYR A 291 13.67 16.37 -22.45
CA TYR A 291 12.89 17.55 -22.10
C TYR A 291 13.45 18.81 -22.76
N HIS A 292 12.71 19.34 -23.72
CA HIS A 292 13.11 20.48 -24.56
C HIS A 292 12.06 21.57 -24.64
N ALA A 293 11.16 21.64 -23.66
CA ALA A 293 10.11 22.64 -23.61
C ALA A 293 10.69 24.06 -23.52
N THR A 294 10.08 25.00 -24.22
CA THR A 294 10.37 26.42 -24.03
C THR A 294 9.57 26.98 -22.84
N GLN A 295 9.98 28.14 -22.32
CA GLN A 295 9.20 28.84 -21.28
C GLN A 295 7.75 29.15 -21.71
N ALA A 296 7.53 29.39 -23.00
CA ALA A 296 6.20 29.63 -23.54
C ALA A 296 5.35 28.35 -23.54
N ASP A 297 5.95 27.21 -23.88
CA ASP A 297 5.30 25.90 -23.81
C ASP A 297 4.90 25.57 -22.36
N GLU A 298 5.82 25.75 -21.41
CA GLU A 298 5.56 25.50 -19.97
C GLU A 298 4.45 26.39 -19.42
N ALA A 299 4.43 27.68 -19.80
CA ALA A 299 3.38 28.60 -19.37
C ALA A 299 2.00 28.18 -19.89
N GLN A 300 1.92 27.72 -21.15
CA GLN A 300 0.69 27.20 -21.73
C GLN A 300 0.24 25.90 -21.05
N TRP A 301 1.14 24.94 -20.87
CA TRP A 301 0.84 23.65 -20.27
C TRP A 301 0.48 23.77 -18.79
N LYS A 302 1.08 24.72 -18.07
CA LYS A 302 0.67 25.06 -16.70
C LYS A 302 -0.80 25.45 -16.62
N GLN A 303 -1.28 26.29 -17.55
CA GLN A 303 -2.70 26.70 -17.57
C GLN A 303 -3.62 25.50 -17.84
N GLU A 304 -3.27 24.66 -18.82
CA GLU A 304 -4.00 23.42 -19.13
C GLU A 304 -4.03 22.45 -17.94
N LEU A 305 -2.90 22.29 -17.25
CA LEU A 305 -2.77 21.43 -16.07
C LEU A 305 -3.64 21.92 -14.91
N ILE A 306 -3.58 23.22 -14.61
CA ILE A 306 -4.41 23.84 -13.55
C ILE A 306 -5.89 23.64 -13.85
N GLN A 307 -6.31 23.87 -15.10
CA GLN A 307 -7.69 23.68 -15.52
C GLN A 307 -8.11 22.22 -15.31
N LYS A 308 -7.33 21.27 -15.85
CA LYS A 308 -7.60 19.83 -15.72
C LYS A 308 -7.71 19.39 -14.26
N TYR A 309 -6.83 19.87 -13.39
CA TYR A 309 -6.83 19.50 -11.97
C TYR A 309 -8.00 20.14 -11.21
N THR A 310 -8.36 21.38 -11.56
CA THR A 310 -9.53 22.06 -10.97
C THR A 310 -10.83 21.37 -11.35
N GLU A 311 -10.97 20.96 -12.62
CA GLU A 311 -12.13 20.19 -13.09
C GLU A 311 -12.19 18.82 -12.39
N ARG A 312 -11.05 18.11 -12.33
CA ARG A 312 -10.99 16.79 -11.70
C ARG A 312 -11.30 16.82 -10.20
N LEU A 313 -10.96 17.89 -9.47
CA LEU A 313 -11.35 18.03 -8.06
C LEU A 313 -12.88 18.00 -7.84
N GLN A 314 -13.67 18.38 -8.85
CA GLN A 314 -15.13 18.39 -8.73
C GLN A 314 -15.76 16.99 -8.81
N GLU A 315 -15.06 16.02 -9.40
CA GLU A 315 -15.60 14.68 -9.65
C GLU A 315 -14.83 13.56 -8.93
N GLU A 316 -13.53 13.73 -8.68
CA GLU A 316 -12.66 12.68 -8.10
C GLU A 316 -13.15 12.20 -6.73
N THR A 317 -13.22 10.89 -6.51
CA THR A 317 -13.79 10.31 -5.27
C THR A 317 -12.75 9.63 -4.40
N ASN A 318 -11.53 9.46 -4.91
CA ASN A 318 -10.42 8.87 -4.18
C ASN A 318 -9.69 9.91 -3.32
N GLU A 319 -9.56 9.67 -2.02
CA GLU A 319 -8.93 10.62 -1.10
C GLU A 319 -7.47 10.95 -1.43
N THR A 320 -6.71 9.97 -1.93
CA THR A 320 -5.30 10.13 -2.26
C THR A 320 -5.13 10.98 -3.51
N LEU A 321 -5.99 10.78 -4.50
CA LEU A 321 -5.99 11.59 -5.72
C LEU A 321 -6.47 13.02 -5.43
N LEU A 322 -7.49 13.20 -4.60
CA LEU A 322 -7.90 14.53 -4.13
C LEU A 322 -6.77 15.26 -3.41
N ALA A 323 -6.08 14.59 -2.49
CA ALA A 323 -4.91 15.12 -1.80
C ALA A 323 -3.79 15.53 -2.77
N SER A 324 -3.46 14.67 -3.73
CA SER A 324 -2.45 14.94 -4.76
C SER A 324 -2.82 16.16 -5.62
N LEU A 325 -4.08 16.24 -6.07
CA LEU A 325 -4.59 17.37 -6.84
C LEU A 325 -4.49 18.69 -6.06
N LEU A 326 -4.86 18.70 -4.78
CA LEU A 326 -4.70 19.86 -3.91
C LEU A 326 -3.23 20.29 -3.81
N ARG A 327 -2.32 19.34 -3.62
CA ARG A 327 -0.87 19.61 -3.51
C ARG A 327 -0.32 20.20 -4.80
N SER A 328 -0.68 19.64 -5.94
CA SER A 328 -0.26 20.16 -7.25
C SER A 328 -0.84 21.54 -7.54
N LEU A 329 -2.12 21.79 -7.20
CA LEU A 329 -2.71 23.11 -7.34
C LEU A 329 -2.03 24.13 -6.42
N ALA A 330 -1.75 23.77 -5.17
CA ALA A 330 -1.01 24.60 -4.24
C ALA A 330 0.40 24.93 -4.74
N TYR A 331 1.13 23.95 -5.30
CA TYR A 331 2.43 24.17 -5.95
C TYR A 331 2.35 25.24 -7.05
N HIS A 332 1.25 25.25 -7.81
CA HIS A 332 1.00 26.24 -8.84
C HIS A 332 0.39 27.56 -8.33
N ASN A 333 0.33 27.77 -7.01
CA ASN A 333 -0.26 28.91 -6.30
C ASN A 333 -1.78 29.05 -6.51
N VAL A 334 -2.48 27.95 -6.75
CA VAL A 334 -3.93 27.90 -6.86
C VAL A 334 -4.53 27.57 -5.48
N THR A 335 -5.10 28.56 -4.81
CA THR A 335 -5.52 28.47 -3.39
C THR A 335 -6.99 28.10 -3.19
N ASN A 336 -7.80 28.07 -4.24
CA ASN A 336 -9.23 27.79 -4.16
C ASN A 336 -9.57 26.28 -4.07
N GLY A 337 -8.59 25.38 -4.14
CA GLY A 337 -8.81 23.93 -4.12
C GLY A 337 -9.57 23.44 -2.87
N GLU A 338 -9.23 23.96 -1.69
CA GLU A 338 -9.95 23.63 -0.46
C GLU A 338 -11.42 24.08 -0.52
N ALA A 339 -11.67 25.31 -0.97
CA ALA A 339 -13.03 25.85 -1.08
C ALA A 339 -13.90 25.02 -2.04
N ILE A 340 -13.33 24.52 -3.14
CA ILE A 340 -14.02 23.63 -4.07
C ILE A 340 -14.48 22.35 -3.36
N LEU A 341 -13.59 21.70 -2.60
CA LEU A 341 -13.91 20.48 -1.89
C LEU A 341 -14.90 20.69 -0.73
N LEU A 342 -14.78 21.79 0.01
CA LEU A 342 -15.73 22.14 1.07
C LEU A 342 -17.15 22.35 0.50
N ASN A 343 -17.26 23.09 -0.61
CA ASN A 343 -18.55 23.28 -1.28
C ASN A 343 -19.13 21.95 -1.74
N ARG A 344 -18.29 21.09 -2.34
CA ARG A 344 -18.69 19.76 -2.80
C ARG A 344 -19.17 18.87 -1.65
N ALA A 345 -18.47 18.86 -0.51
CA ALA A 345 -18.83 18.05 0.66
C ALA A 345 -20.27 18.30 1.15
N SER A 346 -20.83 19.50 0.94
CA SER A 346 -22.19 19.83 1.37
C SER A 346 -23.29 19.03 0.65
N THR A 347 -23.04 18.60 -0.60
CA THR A 347 -24.03 17.94 -1.47
C THR A 347 -23.71 16.47 -1.76
N GLU A 348 -22.52 16.02 -1.39
CA GLU A 348 -22.03 14.68 -1.66
C GLU A 348 -22.57 13.60 -0.71
N SER A 349 -22.39 12.33 -1.12
CA SER A 349 -22.62 11.17 -0.27
C SER A 349 -21.66 11.12 0.93
N LEU A 350 -22.03 10.40 2.00
CA LEU A 350 -21.19 10.26 3.19
C LEU A 350 -19.80 9.67 2.87
N ARG A 351 -19.74 8.73 1.92
CA ARG A 351 -18.47 8.13 1.47
C ARG A 351 -17.59 9.12 0.73
N ASN A 352 -18.16 9.98 -0.11
CA ASN A 352 -17.38 11.02 -0.81
C ASN A 352 -16.96 12.13 0.15
N ARG A 353 -17.82 12.50 1.13
CA ARG A 353 -17.44 13.41 2.22
C ARG A 353 -16.27 12.85 3.04
N GLN A 354 -16.23 11.53 3.26
CA GLN A 354 -15.13 10.88 3.96
C GLN A 354 -13.82 11.05 3.18
N ALA A 355 -13.85 10.84 1.87
CA ALA A 355 -12.68 11.03 1.03
C ALA A 355 -12.19 12.49 1.02
N ILE A 356 -13.12 13.45 0.93
CA ILE A 356 -12.83 14.89 1.01
C ILE A 356 -12.21 15.25 2.38
N PHE A 357 -12.81 14.77 3.47
CA PHE A 357 -12.28 14.95 4.82
C PHE A 357 -10.84 14.43 4.91
N MET A 358 -10.58 13.21 4.44
CA MET A 358 -9.25 12.61 4.49
C MET A 358 -8.23 13.41 3.66
N ALA A 359 -8.61 13.86 2.46
CA ALA A 359 -7.74 14.67 1.61
C ALA A 359 -7.35 16.00 2.28
N LEU A 360 -8.31 16.69 2.89
CA LEU A 360 -8.09 17.99 3.54
C LEU A 360 -7.32 17.86 4.87
N TRP A 361 -7.58 16.80 5.64
CA TRP A 361 -6.93 16.60 6.94
C TRP A 361 -5.52 16.01 6.82
N LYS A 362 -5.31 14.98 5.97
CA LYS A 362 -4.01 14.29 5.85
C LYS A 362 -2.92 15.20 5.28
N GLU A 363 -3.27 16.06 4.33
CA GLU A 363 -2.31 16.95 3.66
C GLU A 363 -2.11 18.27 4.41
N ASN A 364 -3.21 18.94 4.74
CA ASN A 364 -3.17 20.34 5.15
C ASN A 364 -3.56 20.54 6.62
N LYS A 365 -3.95 19.48 7.33
CA LYS A 365 -4.54 19.56 8.68
C LYS A 365 -5.64 20.63 8.79
N SER A 366 -6.46 20.76 7.75
CA SER A 366 -7.47 21.83 7.69
C SER A 366 -8.52 21.66 8.79
N GLU A 367 -8.73 22.71 9.58
CA GLU A 367 -9.78 22.76 10.62
C GLU A 367 -11.19 22.61 10.01
N ASN A 368 -11.39 23.09 8.77
CA ASN A 368 -12.67 22.92 8.07
C ASN A 368 -12.95 21.45 7.77
N ALA A 369 -11.92 20.62 7.58
CA ALA A 369 -12.08 19.18 7.41
C ALA A 369 -12.70 18.54 8.67
N VAL A 370 -12.33 19.02 9.86
CA VAL A 370 -12.88 18.53 11.12
C VAL A 370 -14.38 18.81 11.20
N THR A 371 -14.85 19.92 10.64
CA THR A 371 -16.30 20.20 10.58
C THR A 371 -17.04 19.16 9.73
N ILE A 372 -16.46 18.74 8.59
CA ILE A 372 -17.01 17.65 7.77
C ILE A 372 -17.06 16.34 8.56
N LEU A 373 -16.00 16.03 9.31
CA LEU A 373 -15.96 14.84 10.16
C LEU A 373 -17.07 14.84 11.22
N LEU A 374 -17.31 15.99 11.85
CA LEU A 374 -18.34 16.14 12.87
C LEU A 374 -19.76 16.04 12.31
N ASP A 375 -19.96 16.35 11.03
CA ASP A 375 -21.27 16.15 10.38
C ASP A 375 -21.68 14.68 10.30
N PHE A 376 -20.74 13.73 10.29
CA PHE A 376 -21.07 12.30 10.34
C PHE A 376 -21.78 11.90 11.64
N LEU A 377 -21.60 12.65 12.72
CA LEU A 377 -22.26 12.39 14.00
C LEU A 377 -23.71 12.88 14.03
N LYS A 378 -24.16 13.62 13.00
CA LYS A 378 -25.57 14.02 12.83
C LYS A 378 -26.42 12.89 12.21
N GLU A 379 -25.80 11.80 11.79
CA GLU A 379 -26.51 10.62 11.28
C GLU A 379 -27.49 10.07 12.32
N LYS A 380 -28.71 9.74 11.89
CA LYS A 380 -29.81 9.31 12.78
C LYS A 380 -29.50 8.00 13.50
N ASN A 381 -28.77 7.09 12.85
CA ASN A 381 -28.37 5.83 13.45
C ASN A 381 -27.05 6.00 14.20
N ILE A 382 -27.15 6.07 15.52
CA ILE A 382 -26.02 6.27 16.44
C ILE A 382 -25.04 5.08 16.48
N ASP A 383 -25.47 3.90 16.03
CA ASP A 383 -24.64 2.69 15.92
C ASP A 383 -24.16 2.46 14.47
N SER A 384 -24.22 3.50 13.63
CA SER A 384 -23.72 3.43 12.26
C SER A 384 -22.20 3.50 12.21
N TYR A 385 -21.64 2.90 11.14
CA TYR A 385 -20.23 3.01 10.77
C TYR A 385 -19.71 4.46 10.82
N TRP A 386 -20.53 5.44 10.44
CA TRP A 386 -20.14 6.85 10.36
C TRP A 386 -19.89 7.48 11.73
N HIS A 387 -20.66 7.07 12.75
CA HIS A 387 -20.41 7.49 14.13
C HIS A 387 -19.07 6.93 14.62
N ASP A 388 -18.84 5.63 14.45
CA ASP A 388 -17.59 5.00 14.87
C ASP A 388 -16.38 5.55 14.11
N TYR A 389 -16.53 5.83 12.81
CA TYR A 389 -15.51 6.47 11.99
C TYR A 389 -15.15 7.87 12.51
N ALA A 390 -16.16 8.70 12.83
CA ALA A 390 -15.94 10.04 13.35
C ALA A 390 -15.19 10.01 14.68
N TRP A 391 -15.66 9.20 15.64
CA TRP A 391 -14.99 9.04 16.94
C TRP A 391 -13.57 8.50 16.83
N THR A 392 -13.37 7.48 15.99
CA THR A 392 -12.03 6.91 15.76
C THR A 392 -11.10 7.95 15.15
N SER A 393 -11.59 8.75 14.20
CA SER A 393 -10.78 9.79 13.54
C SER A 393 -10.40 10.92 14.49
N LEU A 394 -11.30 11.33 15.39
CA LEU A 394 -11.02 12.35 16.41
C LEU A 394 -9.85 11.98 17.33
N THR A 395 -9.62 10.68 17.60
CA THR A 395 -8.45 10.23 18.39
C THR A 395 -7.11 10.67 17.78
N ARG A 396 -7.06 10.91 16.46
CA ARG A 396 -5.87 11.34 15.71
C ARG A 396 -5.77 12.86 15.56
N MET A 397 -6.60 13.63 16.25
CA MET A 397 -6.69 15.09 16.12
C MET A 397 -6.38 15.85 17.42
N PRO A 398 -5.34 15.46 18.19
CA PRO A 398 -5.03 16.14 19.44
C PRO A 398 -4.59 17.60 19.23
N ASP A 399 -4.30 18.01 17.99
CA ASP A 399 -3.82 19.34 17.63
C ASP A 399 -4.89 20.22 16.94
N SER A 400 -6.08 19.67 16.65
CA SER A 400 -7.17 20.48 16.09
C SER A 400 -7.87 21.28 17.19
N GLN A 401 -7.96 22.59 16.99
CA GLN A 401 -8.73 23.44 17.88
C GLN A 401 -10.23 23.12 17.79
N THR A 402 -10.74 22.83 16.59
CA THR A 402 -12.14 22.46 16.36
C THR A 402 -12.50 21.16 17.09
N ALA A 403 -11.64 20.13 16.99
CA ALA A 403 -11.85 18.86 17.68
C ALA A 403 -11.81 19.03 19.21
N ARG A 404 -10.80 19.74 19.73
CA ARG A 404 -10.68 20.03 21.18
C ARG A 404 -11.92 20.74 21.72
N ASN A 405 -12.39 21.79 21.02
CA ASN A 405 -13.60 22.52 21.41
C ASN A 405 -14.82 21.61 21.42
N TRP A 406 -14.99 20.79 20.38
CA TRP A 406 -16.13 19.89 20.28
C TRP A 406 -16.13 18.80 21.37
N ILE A 407 -14.96 18.25 21.72
CA ILE A 407 -14.81 17.30 22.83
C ILE A 407 -15.21 17.95 24.16
N VAL A 408 -14.81 19.20 24.40
CA VAL A 408 -15.23 19.96 25.59
C VAL A 408 -16.75 20.13 25.63
N GLU A 409 -17.38 20.45 24.50
CA GLU A 409 -18.84 20.58 24.43
C GLU A 409 -19.56 19.25 24.68
N CYS A 410 -18.98 18.12 24.22
CA CYS A 410 -19.51 16.79 24.56
C CYS A 410 -19.49 16.51 26.06
N LEU A 411 -18.42 16.94 26.76
CA LEU A 411 -18.30 16.78 28.21
C LEU A 411 -19.25 17.68 28.99
N LYS A 412 -19.57 18.88 28.49
CA LYS A 412 -20.57 19.77 29.08
C LYS A 412 -22.00 19.28 28.81
N GLY A 413 -22.22 18.64 27.67
CA GLY A 413 -23.53 18.18 27.21
C GLY A 413 -24.19 17.12 28.10
N ASN A 414 -25.49 16.92 27.91
CA ASN A 414 -26.31 15.99 28.70
C ASN A 414 -26.43 14.58 28.09
N ASN A 415 -25.61 14.24 27.10
CA ASN A 415 -25.59 12.93 26.48
C ASN A 415 -24.47 12.08 27.07
N GLU A 416 -24.81 11.12 27.94
CA GLU A 416 -23.87 10.23 28.63
C GLU A 416 -22.97 9.44 27.65
N ARG A 417 -23.53 9.00 26.51
CA ARG A 417 -22.76 8.26 25.51
C ARG A 417 -21.70 9.14 24.84
N PHE A 418 -22.05 10.37 24.48
CA PHE A 418 -21.10 11.32 23.89
C PHE A 418 -20.06 11.76 24.92
N PHE A 419 -20.47 11.90 26.18
CA PHE A 419 -19.55 12.15 27.29
C PHE A 419 -18.51 11.02 27.41
N GLN A 420 -18.96 9.75 27.44
CA GLN A 420 -18.08 8.61 27.56
C GLN A 420 -17.13 8.49 26.36
N LYS A 421 -17.64 8.69 25.14
CA LYS A 421 -16.80 8.69 23.93
C LYS A 421 -15.78 9.83 23.92
N ALA A 422 -16.15 11.00 24.42
CA ALA A 422 -15.23 12.11 24.60
C ALA A 422 -14.10 11.77 25.59
N LEU A 423 -14.41 11.06 26.69
CA LEU A 423 -13.39 10.53 27.59
C LEU A 423 -12.46 9.52 26.92
N ASP A 424 -12.99 8.62 26.10
CA ASP A 424 -12.17 7.65 25.35
C ASP A 424 -11.17 8.37 24.42
N VAL A 425 -11.62 9.44 23.73
CA VAL A 425 -10.75 10.28 22.89
C VAL A 425 -9.67 10.96 23.73
N LEU A 426 -10.03 11.56 24.88
CA LEU A 426 -9.06 12.20 25.77
C LEU A 426 -8.03 11.22 26.32
N PHE A 427 -8.45 10.00 26.65
CA PHE A 427 -7.54 8.94 27.09
C PHE A 427 -6.52 8.59 26.00
N VAL A 428 -6.95 8.44 24.74
CA VAL A 428 -6.01 8.21 23.64
C VAL A 428 -5.08 9.41 23.46
N TRP A 429 -5.57 10.64 23.58
CA TRP A 429 -4.74 11.84 23.52
C TRP A 429 -3.71 11.92 24.64
N SER A 430 -4.02 11.43 25.85
CA SER A 430 -3.08 11.44 26.97
C SER A 430 -1.91 10.49 26.77
N LEU A 431 -2.12 9.38 26.05
CA LEU A 431 -1.04 8.45 25.68
C LEU A 431 0.05 9.07 24.80
N ASN A 432 -0.23 10.19 24.13
CA ASN A 432 0.74 10.91 23.30
C ASN A 432 1.70 11.82 24.11
N GLY A 433 1.86 11.58 25.41
CA GLY A 433 2.90 12.22 26.23
C GLY A 433 2.51 13.58 26.84
N LYS A 434 1.22 13.89 26.98
CA LYS A 434 0.74 15.15 27.56
C LYS A 434 0.50 14.99 29.07
N SER A 435 1.50 15.29 29.89
CA SER A 435 1.49 15.07 31.36
C SER A 435 0.25 15.64 32.05
N GLY A 436 -0.12 16.90 31.78
CA GLY A 436 -1.29 17.54 32.39
C GLY A 436 -2.63 16.85 32.06
N LEU A 437 -2.78 16.27 30.87
CA LEU A 437 -3.98 15.53 30.51
C LEU A 437 -4.04 14.16 31.20
N THR A 438 -2.90 13.48 31.29
CA THR A 438 -2.77 12.21 32.00
C THR A 438 -3.11 12.35 33.48
N GLU A 439 -2.60 13.40 34.13
CA GLU A 439 -2.88 13.70 35.54
C GLU A 439 -4.36 14.00 35.77
N LEU A 440 -4.97 14.82 34.91
CA LEU A 440 -6.38 15.16 35.01
C LEU A 440 -7.29 13.93 34.87
N LEU A 441 -7.00 13.03 33.94
CA LEU A 441 -7.77 11.79 33.77
C LEU A 441 -7.56 10.83 34.94
N ALA A 442 -6.33 10.68 35.43
CA ALA A 442 -6.00 9.81 36.56
C ALA A 442 -6.66 10.25 37.88
N SER A 443 -6.96 11.55 38.03
CA SER A 443 -7.67 12.08 39.20
C SER A 443 -9.10 11.58 39.35
N GLY A 444 -9.70 11.03 38.28
CA GLY A 444 -11.10 10.60 38.24
C GLY A 444 -12.11 11.75 38.24
N GLN A 445 -11.68 13.01 38.25
CA GLN A 445 -12.56 14.18 38.25
C GLN A 445 -13.39 14.29 36.96
N LEU A 446 -12.84 13.87 35.83
CA LEU A 446 -13.54 13.76 34.54
C LEU A 446 -14.33 12.43 34.46
N SER A 447 -15.43 12.32 35.20
CA SER A 447 -16.37 11.19 35.13
C SER A 447 -17.83 11.64 35.08
N TRP A 448 -18.70 10.79 34.54
CA TRP A 448 -20.12 11.11 34.41
C TRP A 448 -20.79 11.30 35.78
N GLN A 449 -20.42 10.46 36.75
CA GLN A 449 -20.91 10.56 38.12
C GLN A 449 -20.48 11.88 38.77
N ASN A 450 -19.24 12.35 38.54
CA ASN A 450 -18.82 13.66 39.02
C ASN A 450 -19.54 14.80 38.32
N LYS A 451 -19.84 14.70 37.02
CA LYS A 451 -20.65 15.70 36.32
C LYS A 451 -22.04 15.88 36.94
N ILE A 452 -22.68 14.78 37.35
CA ILE A 452 -24.03 14.83 37.94
C ILE A 452 -23.98 15.29 39.40
N ASN A 453 -22.99 14.84 40.17
CA ASN A 453 -23.00 14.95 41.62
C ASN A 453 -22.12 16.08 42.16
N ASN A 454 -21.21 16.63 41.37
CA ASN A 454 -20.25 17.63 41.82
C ASN A 454 -20.46 19.00 41.13
N PRO A 455 -20.87 20.04 41.87
CA PRO A 455 -21.00 21.40 41.36
C PRO A 455 -19.69 21.96 40.77
N GLU A 456 -18.54 21.47 41.23
CA GLU A 456 -17.20 21.93 40.80
C GLU A 456 -16.75 21.27 39.49
N PHE A 457 -17.53 20.38 38.88
CA PHE A 457 -17.16 19.70 37.63
C PHE A 457 -16.76 20.68 36.50
N TYR A 458 -17.42 21.84 36.41
CA TYR A 458 -17.09 22.85 35.40
C TYR A 458 -15.72 23.52 35.63
N GLN A 459 -15.19 23.48 36.85
CA GLN A 459 -13.83 23.91 37.14
C GLN A 459 -12.81 22.91 36.57
N THR A 460 -13.09 21.60 36.67
CA THR A 460 -12.31 20.54 36.00
C THR A 460 -12.30 20.72 34.46
N ILE A 461 -13.43 21.11 33.86
CA ILE A 461 -13.50 21.43 32.43
C ILE A 461 -12.65 22.67 32.09
N THR A 462 -12.62 23.67 32.97
CA THR A 462 -11.77 24.87 32.79
C THR A 462 -10.28 24.49 32.79
N THR A 463 -9.86 23.60 33.71
CA THR A 463 -8.50 23.05 33.73
C THR A 463 -8.15 22.30 32.44
N LEU A 464 -9.09 21.49 31.92
CA LEU A 464 -8.90 20.81 30.63
C LEU A 464 -8.68 21.81 29.47
N GLN A 465 -9.45 22.91 29.43
CA GLN A 465 -9.29 23.96 28.41
C GLN A 465 -7.96 24.71 28.56
N GLN A 466 -7.46 24.91 29.77
CA GLN A 466 -6.14 25.49 30.02
C GLN A 466 -5.04 24.57 29.49
N ILE A 467 -5.10 23.27 29.78
CA ILE A 467 -4.18 22.26 29.23
C ILE A 467 -4.15 22.31 27.70
N PHE A 468 -5.29 22.52 27.04
CA PHE A 468 -5.36 22.69 25.58
C PHE A 468 -4.77 24.00 25.07
N THR A 469 -4.78 25.07 25.87
CA THR A 469 -4.30 26.40 25.46
C THR A 469 -2.78 26.52 25.63
N GLU A 470 -2.23 25.94 26.69
CA GLU A 470 -0.78 25.86 26.93
C GLU A 470 -0.05 25.09 25.82
N GLN A 471 -0.77 24.32 25.02
CA GLN A 471 -0.24 23.55 23.87
C GLN A 471 -0.02 24.38 22.60
N ASN A 472 -0.56 25.60 22.49
CA ASN A 472 -0.46 26.41 21.26
C ASN A 472 0.72 27.41 21.27
N ASN A 473 1.50 27.47 22.35
CA ASN A 473 2.72 28.29 22.43
C ASN A 473 3.96 27.39 22.47
N PRO A 474 4.63 27.14 21.34
CA PRO A 474 5.97 26.59 21.37
C PRO A 474 6.93 27.69 21.87
N ASN A 475 7.71 27.38 22.91
CA ASN A 475 8.98 28.08 23.13
C ASN A 475 9.95 27.81 21.99
#